data_AF-A0A3D6D3Q6-F1
#
_entry.id   AF-A0A3D6D3Q6-F1
#
_cell.length_a   1.000
_cell.length_b   1.000
_cell.length_c   1.000
_cell.angle_alpha   90.00
_cell.angle_beta   90.00
_cell.angle_gamma   90.00
#
_symmetry.space_group_name_H-M   'P 1'
#
loop_
_entity.id
_entity.type
_entity.pdbx_description
1 polymer ?
#
loop_
_entity_poly.entity_id
_entity_poly.type
_entity_poly.pdbx_seq_one_letter_code
_entity_poly.pdbx_strand_id
1 'polypeptide(L)'
;MQCLRGFVMSTGVITSFTLIDFPSESELTAFFVFFEKNIEGLSDELRANGMIKFYVTRVFNKEGKFTVGNWLEYKDADSYKACDDIWVKFMTEKASKSGLIGKVAPHRCVVQYDYS
;
A
#
# COMPACT_ATOMS: atom_id res chain seq x y z
N MET A 1 10.90 16.94 32.23
CA MET A 1 11.38 15.55 32.18
C MET A 1 10.16 14.64 32.33
N GLN A 2 9.51 14.30 31.21
CA GLN A 2 8.27 13.51 31.22
C GLN A 2 8.61 12.06 30.95
N CYS A 3 8.23 11.21 31.90
CA CYS A 3 8.51 9.79 31.95
C CYS A 3 7.98 9.09 30.69
N LEU A 4 8.87 8.43 29.94
CA LEU A 4 8.53 7.46 28.90
C LEU A 4 7.70 6.34 29.55
N ARG A 5 6.37 6.41 29.42
CA ARG A 5 5.49 5.29 29.73
C ARG A 5 5.71 4.23 28.65
N GLY A 6 5.87 2.99 29.11
CA GLY A 6 6.29 1.83 28.34
C GLY A 6 5.67 1.72 26.96
N PHE A 7 6.55 1.51 25.97
CA PHE A 7 6.22 1.07 24.63
C PHE A 7 5.53 -0.30 24.72
N VAL A 8 4.21 -0.33 24.60
CA VAL A 8 3.45 -1.57 24.41
C VAL A 8 3.61 -1.97 22.94
N MET A 9 4.28 -3.11 22.69
CA MET A 9 4.31 -3.69 21.35
C MET A 9 3.02 -4.47 21.05
N SER A 10 2.43 -4.10 19.91
CA SER A 10 1.65 -4.91 18.94
C SER A 10 0.31 -5.54 19.33
N THR A 11 -0.69 -4.71 19.57
CA THR A 11 -2.08 -4.97 19.12
C THR A 11 -2.65 -3.84 18.25
N GLY A 12 -1.80 -2.88 17.87
CA GLY A 12 -2.22 -1.68 17.14
C GLY A 12 -2.49 -1.96 15.67
N VAL A 13 -3.40 -1.18 15.10
CA VAL A 13 -3.63 -1.09 13.65
C VAL A 13 -2.30 -0.84 12.94
N ILE A 14 -2.07 -1.57 11.85
CA ILE A 14 -0.92 -1.35 10.98
C ILE A 14 -1.39 -0.54 9.79
N THR A 15 -0.57 0.41 9.34
CA THR A 15 -0.75 1.04 8.05
C THR A 15 0.48 0.83 7.18
N SER A 16 0.24 0.56 5.90
CA SER A 16 1.29 0.50 4.89
C SER A 16 1.10 1.61 3.87
N PHE A 17 2.23 2.16 3.48
CA PHE A 17 2.32 3.32 2.64
C PHE A 17 3.39 3.07 1.60
N THR A 18 3.01 2.93 0.34
CA THR A 18 3.96 2.63 -0.74
C THR A 18 3.87 3.70 -1.81
N LEU A 19 4.96 4.45 -2.00
CA LEU A 19 5.08 5.38 -3.11
C LEU A 19 5.70 4.67 -4.30
N ILE A 20 5.18 4.96 -5.48
CA ILE A 20 5.70 4.44 -6.75
C ILE A 20 5.94 5.63 -7.68
N ASP A 21 7.20 5.88 -8.02
CA ASP A 21 7.58 6.93 -8.98
C ASP A 21 7.75 6.31 -10.37
N PHE A 22 6.94 6.78 -11.33
CA PHE A 22 7.04 6.39 -12.73
C PHE A 22 7.90 7.39 -13.53
N PRO A 23 8.61 6.93 -14.58
CA PRO A 23 9.46 7.79 -15.39
C PRO A 23 8.68 8.68 -16.37
N SER A 24 7.41 8.35 -16.66
CA SER A 24 6.58 9.08 -17.62
C SER A 24 5.08 9.00 -17.28
N GLU A 25 4.29 9.88 -17.89
CA GLU A 25 2.82 9.82 -17.80
C GLU A 25 2.23 8.56 -18.42
N SER A 26 2.86 8.05 -19.49
CA SER A 26 2.44 6.82 -20.15
C SER A 26 2.58 5.61 -19.24
N GLU A 27 3.68 5.50 -18.48
CA GLU A 27 3.88 4.45 -17.49
C GLU A 27 2.87 4.55 -16.33
N LEU A 28 2.60 5.76 -15.85
CA LEU A 28 1.56 6.02 -14.85
C LEU A 28 0.17 5.60 -15.34
N THR A 29 -0.14 5.91 -16.59
CA THR A 29 -1.42 5.55 -17.21
C THR A 29 -1.54 4.04 -17.37
N ALA A 30 -0.47 3.38 -17.83
CA ALA A 30 -0.42 1.92 -17.92
C ALA A 30 -0.60 1.26 -16.55
N PHE A 31 -0.03 1.83 -15.49
CA PHE A 31 -0.24 1.38 -14.12
C PHE A 31 -1.72 1.45 -13.72
N PHE A 32 -2.42 2.56 -13.98
CA PHE A 32 -3.84 2.68 -13.64
C PHE A 32 -4.71 1.72 -14.45
N VAL A 33 -4.43 1.54 -15.74
CA VAL A 33 -5.14 0.54 -16.57
C VAL A 33 -4.92 -0.88 -16.05
N PHE A 34 -3.70 -1.21 -15.63
CA PHE A 34 -3.40 -2.49 -15.00
C PHE A 34 -4.15 -2.63 -13.67
N PHE A 35 -4.15 -1.61 -12.83
CA PHE A 35 -4.83 -1.62 -11.53
C PHE A 35 -6.34 -1.80 -11.72
N GLU A 36 -7.00 -0.99 -12.55
CA GLU A 36 -8.44 -1.06 -12.79
C GLU A 36 -8.90 -2.47 -13.20
N LYS A 37 -8.10 -3.19 -14.00
CA LYS A 37 -8.41 -4.55 -14.46
C LYS A 37 -8.22 -5.64 -13.40
N ASN A 38 -7.41 -5.41 -12.37
CA ASN A 38 -6.94 -6.47 -11.48
C ASN A 38 -7.21 -6.20 -9.98
N ILE A 39 -7.50 -4.95 -9.60
CA ILE A 39 -7.46 -4.53 -8.19
C ILE A 39 -8.69 -4.94 -7.39
N GLU A 40 -9.85 -5.11 -8.03
CA GLU A 40 -11.10 -5.47 -7.34
C GLU A 40 -10.96 -6.83 -6.64
N GLY A 41 -10.63 -7.88 -7.39
CA GLY A 41 -10.42 -9.22 -6.84
C GLY A 41 -9.29 -9.29 -5.81
N LEU A 42 -8.19 -8.55 -6.02
CA LEU A 42 -7.13 -8.43 -5.03
C LEU A 42 -7.65 -7.76 -3.74
N SER A 43 -8.41 -6.67 -3.87
CA SER A 43 -8.92 -5.93 -2.72
C SER A 43 -9.88 -6.78 -1.88
N ASP A 44 -10.67 -7.65 -2.51
CA ASP A 44 -11.57 -8.55 -1.79
C ASP A 44 -10.80 -9.64 -1.01
N GLU A 45 -9.77 -10.22 -1.61
CA GLU A 45 -8.90 -11.19 -0.93
C GLU A 45 -8.17 -10.55 0.26
N LEU A 46 -7.68 -9.32 0.09
CA LEU A 46 -7.04 -8.56 1.18
C LEU A 46 -8.03 -8.22 2.30
N ARG A 47 -9.27 -7.80 1.99
CA ARG A 47 -10.31 -7.53 3.00
C ARG A 47 -10.63 -8.78 3.81
N ALA A 48 -10.75 -9.94 3.14
CA ALA A 48 -10.99 -11.21 3.81
C ALA A 48 -9.87 -11.60 4.80
N ASN A 49 -8.66 -11.05 4.62
CA ASN A 49 -7.48 -11.31 5.45
C ASN A 49 -7.11 -10.13 6.37
N GLY A 50 -8.05 -9.23 6.66
CA GLY A 50 -7.89 -8.21 7.70
C GLY A 50 -7.40 -6.84 7.24
N MET A 51 -7.39 -6.57 5.93
CA MET A 51 -7.29 -5.20 5.41
C MET A 51 -8.58 -4.42 5.68
N ILE A 52 -8.48 -3.23 6.27
CA ILE A 52 -9.59 -2.35 6.65
C ILE A 52 -9.86 -1.31 5.56
N LYS A 53 -8.81 -0.64 5.08
CA LYS A 53 -8.90 0.40 4.05
C LYS A 53 -7.85 0.19 2.98
N PHE A 54 -8.17 0.64 1.77
CA PHE A 54 -7.24 0.67 0.66
C PHE A 54 -7.52 1.86 -0.24
N TYR A 55 -6.55 2.77 -0.33
CA TYR A 55 -6.54 3.88 -1.26
C TYR A 55 -5.41 3.72 -2.28
N VAL A 56 -5.74 3.93 -3.55
CA VAL A 56 -4.78 4.17 -4.62
C VAL A 56 -4.91 5.64 -5.01
N THR A 57 -3.81 6.39 -4.93
CA THR A 57 -3.82 7.85 -5.05
C THR A 57 -2.80 8.34 -6.06
N ARG A 58 -3.10 9.44 -6.76
CA ARG A 58 -2.12 10.20 -7.55
C ARG A 58 -1.66 11.41 -6.73
N VAL A 59 -0.35 11.62 -6.61
CA VAL A 59 0.19 12.83 -5.98
C VAL A 59 -0.07 14.01 -6.91
N PHE A 60 -0.83 15.01 -6.43
CA PHE A 60 -1.27 16.13 -7.27
C PHE A 60 -0.36 17.37 -7.18
N ASN A 61 0.42 17.51 -6.10
CA ASN A 61 1.18 18.72 -5.78
C ASN A 61 2.68 18.62 -6.13
N LYS A 62 3.04 17.79 -7.11
CA LYS A 62 4.41 17.66 -7.61
C LYS A 62 4.42 17.78 -9.12
N GLU A 63 4.69 18.99 -9.60
CA GLU A 63 4.75 19.29 -11.03
C GLU A 63 5.81 18.43 -11.73
N GLY A 64 5.47 17.90 -12.91
CA GLY A 64 6.36 17.05 -13.70
C GLY A 64 6.73 15.71 -13.05
N LYS A 65 6.00 15.28 -12.00
CA LYS A 65 6.20 13.97 -11.35
C LYS A 65 4.99 13.07 -11.53
N PHE A 66 5.27 11.78 -11.71
CA PHE A 66 4.27 10.75 -11.92
C PHE A 66 4.33 9.77 -10.75
N THR A 67 3.84 10.21 -9.59
CA THR A 67 3.92 9.43 -8.34
C THR A 67 2.53 8.95 -7.92
N VAL A 68 2.44 7.65 -7.58
CA VAL A 68 1.27 7.03 -6.97
C VAL A 68 1.55 6.70 -5.51
N GLY A 69 0.55 6.82 -4.66
CA GLY A 69 0.55 6.26 -3.30
C GLY A 69 -0.48 5.14 -3.16
N ASN A 70 -0.02 3.97 -2.73
CA ASN A 70 -0.87 2.88 -2.24
C ASN A 70 -0.87 2.92 -0.71
N TRP A 71 -2.03 3.20 -0.12
CA TRP A 71 -2.20 3.34 1.32
C TRP A 71 -3.18 2.28 1.81
N LEU A 72 -2.73 1.40 2.69
CA LEU A 72 -3.54 0.33 3.25
C LEU A 72 -3.55 0.43 4.77
N GLU A 73 -4.68 0.08 5.37
CA GLU A 73 -4.82 -0.12 6.81
C GLU A 73 -5.16 -1.59 7.07
N TYR A 74 -4.59 -2.16 8.11
CA TYR A 74 -4.79 -3.55 8.52
C TYR A 74 -5.11 -3.60 10.00
N LYS A 75 -5.96 -4.54 10.38
CA LYS A 75 -6.40 -4.73 11.76
C LYS A 75 -5.25 -4.84 12.76
N ASP A 76 -4.21 -5.60 12.39
CA ASP A 76 -3.06 -5.90 13.23
C ASP A 76 -1.87 -6.38 12.38
N ALA A 77 -0.76 -6.73 13.06
CA ALA A 77 0.47 -7.20 12.41
C ALA A 77 0.31 -8.55 11.69
N ASP A 78 -0.54 -9.44 12.20
CA ASP A 78 -0.82 -10.73 11.56
C ASP A 78 -1.62 -10.54 10.27
N SER A 79 -2.62 -9.66 10.30
CA SER A 79 -3.39 -9.25 9.12
C SER A 79 -2.50 -8.60 8.07
N TYR A 80 -1.57 -7.73 8.48
CA TYR A 80 -0.56 -7.18 7.57
C TYR A 80 0.27 -8.29 6.92
N LYS A 81 0.77 -9.25 7.71
CA LYS A 81 1.61 -10.34 7.19
C LYS A 81 0.86 -11.21 6.19
N ALA A 82 -0.38 -11.61 6.50
CA ALA A 82 -1.22 -12.39 5.58
C ALA A 82 -1.48 -11.62 4.27
N CYS A 83 -1.78 -10.32 4.37
CA CYS A 83 -1.96 -9.46 3.21
C CYS A 83 -0.68 -9.28 2.39
N ASP A 84 0.49 -9.18 3.02
CA ASP A 84 1.78 -9.05 2.33
C ASP A 84 2.09 -10.29 1.48
N ASP A 85 1.80 -11.49 1.99
CA ASP A 85 1.96 -12.74 1.23
C ASP A 85 1.04 -12.77 -0.01
N ILE A 86 -0.20 -12.29 0.11
CA ILE A 86 -1.15 -12.13 -1.02
C ILE A 86 -0.62 -11.12 -2.03
N TRP A 87 -0.11 -9.97 -1.56
CA TRP A 87 0.51 -8.96 -2.41
C TRP A 87 1.71 -9.50 -3.18
N VAL A 88 2.62 -10.22 -2.51
CA VAL A 88 3.80 -10.83 -3.15
C VAL A 88 3.37 -11.79 -4.25
N LYS A 89 2.36 -12.62 -4.00
CA LYS A 89 1.80 -13.53 -5.01
C LYS A 89 1.22 -12.76 -6.19
N PHE A 90 0.37 -11.76 -5.94
CA PHE A 90 -0.21 -10.91 -6.98
C PHE A 90 0.86 -10.22 -7.84
N MET A 91 1.87 -9.63 -7.19
CA MET A 91 2.96 -8.96 -7.89
C MET A 91 3.78 -9.94 -8.74
N THR A 92 4.02 -11.15 -8.23
CA THR A 92 4.75 -12.21 -8.96
C THR A 92 3.95 -12.73 -10.15
N GLU A 93 2.65 -12.93 -10.02
CA GLU A 93 1.83 -13.56 -11.05
C GLU A 93 1.34 -12.58 -12.13
N LYS A 94 1.11 -11.32 -11.75
CA LYS A 94 0.48 -10.30 -12.60
C LYS A 94 1.44 -9.16 -12.93
N ALA A 95 1.97 -8.48 -11.91
CA ALA A 95 2.73 -7.25 -12.13
C ALA A 95 4.11 -7.48 -12.76
N SER A 96 4.81 -8.56 -12.41
CA SER A 96 6.09 -8.92 -13.03
C SER A 96 5.97 -9.14 -14.54
N LYS A 97 4.76 -9.49 -15.01
CA LYS A 97 4.45 -9.74 -16.42
C LYS A 97 3.82 -8.54 -17.13
N SER A 98 3.49 -7.46 -16.41
CA SER A 98 2.88 -6.27 -17.01
C SER A 98 3.88 -5.35 -17.69
N GLY A 99 5.19 -5.51 -17.41
CA GLY A 99 6.25 -4.67 -17.95
C GLY A 99 6.33 -3.27 -17.34
N LEU A 100 5.55 -2.98 -16.29
CA LEU A 100 5.55 -1.68 -15.62
C LEU A 100 6.89 -1.40 -14.94
N ILE A 101 7.41 -0.19 -15.15
CA ILE A 101 8.69 0.24 -14.55
C ILE A 101 8.42 1.43 -13.62
N GLY A 102 8.59 1.20 -12.32
CA GLY A 102 8.45 2.25 -11.30
C GLY A 102 9.41 2.03 -10.14
N LYS A 103 9.92 3.13 -9.56
CA LYS A 103 10.71 3.08 -8.33
C LYS A 103 9.77 2.96 -7.14
N VAL A 104 9.87 1.86 -6.41
CA VAL A 104 9.00 1.55 -5.26
C VAL A 104 9.69 1.98 -3.96
N ALA A 105 8.98 2.70 -3.11
CA ALA A 105 9.41 3.10 -1.77
C ALA A 105 8.35 2.68 -0.73
N PRO A 106 8.54 1.53 -0.05
CA PRO A 106 7.60 1.04 0.94
C PRO A 106 7.90 1.60 2.35
N HIS A 107 6.84 1.92 3.08
CA HIS A 107 6.85 2.32 4.48
C HIS A 107 5.78 1.51 5.23
N ARG A 108 6.12 0.98 6.41
CA ARG A 108 5.24 0.17 7.25
C ARG A 108 5.22 0.76 8.66
N CYS A 109 4.04 1.03 9.18
CA CYS A 109 3.87 1.85 10.36
C CYS A 109 2.89 1.20 11.33
N VAL A 110 3.16 1.35 12.63
CA VAL A 110 2.19 1.11 13.69
C VAL A 110 1.47 2.42 13.97
N VAL A 111 0.14 2.42 13.89
CA VAL A 111 -0.67 3.62 14.18
C VAL A 111 -0.46 4.03 15.64
N GLN A 112 -0.09 5.29 15.87
CA GLN A 112 0.11 5.85 17.21
C GLN A 112 -1.14 6.56 17.75
N TYR A 113 -1.87 7.24 16.86
CA TYR A 113 -3.09 7.98 17.16
C TYR A 113 -4.05 7.84 15.99
N ASP A 114 -5.33 7.67 16.28
CA ASP A 114 -6.44 7.68 15.32
C ASP A 114 -7.47 8.70 15.80
N TYR A 115 -7.91 9.58 14.91
CA TYR A 115 -8.87 10.66 15.17
C TYR A 115 -10.11 10.57 14.27
N SER A 116 -10.28 9.45 13.56
CA SER A 116 -11.43 9.23 12.67
C SER A 116 -12.75 8.98 13.40
#